data_AF-A0A2E3KL27-F1
#
_entry.id   AF-A0A2E3KL27-F1
#
_cell.length_a   1.000
_cell.length_b   1.000
_cell.length_c   1.000
_cell.angle_alpha   90.00
_cell.angle_beta   90.00
_cell.angle_gamma   90.00
#
_symmetry.space_group_name_H-M   'P 1'
#
loop_
_entity.id
_entity.type
_entity.pdbx_description
1 polymer ?
#
loop_
_entity_poly.entity_id
_entity_poly.type
_entity_poly.pdbx_seq_one_letter_code
_entity_poly.pdbx_strand_id
1 'polypeptide(L)'
;MRIGEMLVSAGLLSSEQVDEILRKQQSHPEPFGLLAQRMFGTDTTDIERIWTQTTIRMNEVIRPDTEAIDDFVIDLLTRRQAWQFRFLPLRIDSSGTLIAATTRSQLSRAVRFATRVLDRPCSFVLTDSEFLAENLEAYYALPGLDHHVIEGEPLQGALQAGDDAA
;
A
#
# COMPACT_ATOMS: atom_id res chain seq x y z
N MET A 1 8.19 1.33 10.41
CA MET A 1 9.46 1.40 9.67
C MET A 1 9.14 1.69 8.21
N ARG A 2 9.81 2.70 7.63
CA ARG A 2 9.51 3.28 6.31
C ARG A 2 10.25 2.56 5.19
N ILE A 3 9.75 2.70 3.95
CA ILE A 3 10.36 2.11 2.74
C ILE A 3 11.84 2.47 2.62
N GLY A 4 12.17 3.77 2.77
CA GLY A 4 13.54 4.25 2.66
C GLY A 4 14.48 3.56 3.66
N GLU A 5 14.11 3.52 4.94
CA GLU A 5 14.91 2.90 6.02
C GLU A 5 15.19 1.41 5.76
N MET A 6 14.22 0.70 5.17
CA MET A 6 14.39 -0.70 4.78
C MET A 6 15.41 -0.89 3.67
N LEU A 7 15.35 -0.05 2.62
CA LEU A 7 16.26 -0.15 1.50
C LEU A 7 17.69 0.15 1.91
N VAL A 8 17.87 1.06 2.88
CA VAL A 8 19.17 1.29 3.53
C VAL A 8 19.64 0.06 4.29
N SER A 9 18.78 -0.50 5.14
CA SER A 9 19.11 -1.67 5.95
C SER A 9 19.47 -2.89 5.08
N ALA A 10 18.92 -2.98 3.87
CA ALA A 10 19.19 -4.04 2.92
C ALA A 10 20.38 -3.76 1.97
N GLY A 11 21.01 -2.58 2.08
CA GLY A 11 22.15 -2.19 1.25
C GLY A 11 21.79 -1.85 -0.20
N LEU A 12 20.52 -1.63 -0.53
CA LEU A 12 20.09 -1.22 -1.88
C LEU A 12 20.28 0.27 -2.14
N LEU A 13 20.11 1.09 -1.10
CA LEU A 13 20.29 2.53 -1.15
C LEU A 13 21.08 2.99 0.08
N SER A 14 21.78 4.11 -0.02
CA SER A 14 22.30 4.81 1.17
C SER A 14 21.22 5.71 1.77
N SER A 15 21.38 6.11 3.03
CA SER A 15 20.49 7.10 3.66
C SER A 15 20.43 8.40 2.87
N GLU A 16 21.55 8.84 2.32
CA GLU A 16 21.63 10.05 1.49
C GLU A 16 20.81 9.93 0.20
N GLN A 17 20.85 8.76 -0.47
CA GLN A 17 20.07 8.50 -1.67
C GLN A 17 18.56 8.47 -1.37
N VAL A 18 18.17 7.86 -0.26
CA VAL A 18 16.77 7.88 0.21
C VAL A 18 16.32 9.31 0.48
N ASP A 19 17.11 10.10 1.20
CA ASP A 19 16.78 11.49 1.49
C ASP A 19 16.65 12.34 0.22
N GLU A 20 17.45 12.05 -0.82
CA GLU A 20 17.36 12.72 -2.10
C GLU A 20 16.07 12.35 -2.87
N ILE A 21 15.70 11.07 -2.88
CA ILE A 21 14.43 10.62 -3.46
C ILE A 21 13.25 11.28 -2.74
N LEU A 22 13.26 11.29 -1.40
CA LEU A 22 12.17 11.88 -0.61
C LEU A 22 12.06 13.39 -0.84
N ARG A 23 13.18 14.11 -0.90
CA ARG A 23 13.21 15.54 -1.29
C ARG A 23 12.65 15.76 -2.70
N LYS A 24 13.00 14.87 -3.64
CA LYS A 24 12.48 14.95 -5.01
C LYS A 24 10.98 14.69 -5.06
N GLN A 25 10.50 13.67 -4.34
CA GLN A 25 9.08 13.33 -4.23
C GLN A 25 8.26 14.46 -3.60
N GLN A 26 8.79 15.14 -2.59
CA GLN A 26 8.14 16.30 -1.98
C GLN A 26 8.02 17.50 -2.92
N SER A 27 9.04 17.75 -3.75
CA SER A 27 9.05 18.88 -4.69
C SER A 27 8.36 18.56 -6.03
N HIS A 28 8.29 17.28 -6.39
CA HIS A 28 7.65 16.78 -7.59
C HIS A 28 6.97 15.44 -7.25
N PRO A 29 5.64 15.44 -7.01
CA PRO A 29 4.91 14.25 -6.59
C PRO A 29 5.00 13.15 -7.65
N GLU A 30 5.91 12.21 -7.43
CA GLU A 30 6.18 11.06 -8.28
C GLU A 30 6.40 9.82 -7.41
N PRO A 31 6.10 8.61 -7.92
CA PRO A 31 6.30 7.39 -7.17
C PRO A 31 7.75 7.13 -6.76
N PHE A 32 7.94 6.75 -5.49
CA PHE A 32 9.26 6.52 -4.90
C PHE A 32 10.10 5.53 -5.74
N GLY A 33 9.49 4.42 -6.19
CA GLY A 33 10.19 3.40 -6.97
C GLY A 33 10.65 3.91 -8.34
N LEU A 34 9.85 4.76 -9.00
CA LEU A 34 10.23 5.38 -10.27
C LEU A 34 11.37 6.39 -10.09
N LEU A 35 11.33 7.17 -9.00
CA LEU A 35 12.41 8.08 -8.64
C LEU A 35 13.69 7.31 -8.33
N ALA A 36 13.64 6.25 -7.52
CA ALA A 36 14.78 5.41 -7.19
C ALA A 36 15.41 4.76 -8.44
N GLN A 37 14.58 4.26 -9.36
CA GLN A 37 15.04 3.70 -10.62
C GLN A 37 15.69 4.76 -11.51
N ARG A 38 15.05 5.93 -11.66
CA ARG A 38 15.55 7.00 -12.53
C ARG A 38 16.81 7.66 -12.00
N MET A 39 16.92 7.85 -10.68
CA MET A 39 18.03 8.56 -10.05
C MET A 39 19.24 7.64 -9.80
N PHE A 40 19.00 6.37 -9.45
CA PHE A 40 20.05 5.47 -8.97
C PHE A 40 20.06 4.09 -9.63
N GLY A 41 19.25 3.86 -10.66
CA GLY A 41 19.23 2.59 -11.40
C GLY A 41 18.68 1.40 -10.61
N THR A 42 17.96 1.66 -9.51
CA THR A 42 17.41 0.59 -8.66
C THR A 42 16.29 -0.15 -9.39
N ASP A 43 16.29 -1.48 -9.33
CA ASP A 43 15.16 -2.26 -9.84
C ASP A 43 13.97 -2.16 -8.85
N THR A 44 12.83 -1.69 -9.36
CA THR A 44 11.58 -1.63 -8.58
C THR A 44 11.16 -2.97 -8.00
N THR A 45 11.51 -4.08 -8.66
CA THR A 45 11.18 -5.43 -8.17
C THR A 45 12.03 -5.82 -6.97
N ASP A 46 13.27 -5.36 -6.88
CA ASP A 46 14.12 -5.55 -5.70
C ASP A 46 13.60 -4.73 -4.51
N ILE A 47 13.13 -3.51 -4.74
CA ILE A 47 12.47 -2.68 -3.72
C ILE A 47 11.25 -3.42 -3.17
N GLU A 48 10.39 -3.93 -4.05
CA GLU A 48 9.18 -4.67 -3.66
C GLU A 48 9.51 -5.91 -2.82
N ARG A 49 10.50 -6.69 -3.26
CA ARG A 49 10.95 -7.93 -2.60
C ARG A 49 11.49 -7.67 -1.21
N ILE A 50 12.41 -6.70 -1.07
CA ILE A 50 13.07 -6.39 0.20
C ILE A 50 12.08 -5.84 1.21
N TRP A 51 11.19 -4.94 0.78
CA TRP A 51 10.18 -4.39 1.66
C TRP A 51 9.25 -5.50 2.16
N THR A 52 8.69 -6.31 1.25
CA THR A 52 7.80 -7.42 1.62
C THR A 52 8.46 -8.33 2.66
N GLN A 53 9.71 -8.73 2.44
CA GLN A 53 10.42 -9.63 3.36
C GLN A 53 10.66 -9.00 4.75
N THR A 54 10.94 -7.71 4.80
CA THR A 54 11.24 -7.01 6.06
C THR A 54 9.97 -6.73 6.88
N THR A 55 8.89 -6.28 6.23
CA THR A 55 7.61 -6.01 6.92
C THR A 55 6.95 -7.30 7.42
N ILE A 56 7.06 -8.42 6.71
CA ILE A 56 6.60 -9.73 7.18
C ILE A 56 7.33 -10.13 8.47
N ARG A 57 8.64 -9.88 8.57
CA ARG A 57 9.45 -10.32 9.72
C ARG A 57 9.18 -9.56 11.01
N MET A 58 8.66 -8.33 10.94
CA MET A 58 8.66 -7.42 12.09
C MET A 58 7.31 -7.12 12.73
N ASN A 59 6.19 -7.54 12.12
CA ASN A 59 4.87 -7.05 12.56
C ASN A 59 3.97 -8.14 13.16
N GLU A 60 3.42 -7.79 14.33
CA GLU A 60 2.17 -8.32 14.89
C GLU A 60 1.00 -7.96 13.97
N VAL A 61 -0.02 -8.84 13.94
CA VAL A 61 -1.27 -8.59 13.22
C VAL A 61 -2.19 -7.83 14.17
N ILE A 62 -2.65 -6.64 13.77
CA ILE A 62 -3.49 -5.77 14.59
C ILE A 62 -4.76 -5.36 13.83
N ARG A 63 -5.79 -4.93 14.57
CA ARG A 63 -6.98 -4.25 14.03
C ARG A 63 -6.91 -2.77 14.43
N PRO A 64 -6.49 -1.86 13.53
CA PRO A 64 -6.46 -0.43 13.80
C PRO A 64 -7.85 0.12 14.11
N ASP A 65 -7.90 1.22 14.85
CA ASP A 65 -9.12 2.04 14.96
C ASP A 65 -9.36 2.77 13.63
N THR A 66 -10.55 2.59 13.06
CA THR A 66 -10.94 3.16 11.77
C THR A 66 -12.03 4.23 11.89
N GLU A 67 -12.66 4.40 13.05
CA GLU A 67 -13.77 5.36 13.23
C GLU A 67 -13.33 6.82 13.00
N ALA A 68 -12.04 7.10 13.19
CA ALA A 68 -11.44 8.43 13.07
C ALA A 68 -10.59 8.63 11.80
N ILE A 69 -10.78 7.82 10.75
CA ILE A 69 -10.07 8.06 9.48
C ILE A 69 -10.65 9.31 8.82
N ASP A 70 -9.79 10.30 8.57
CA ASP A 70 -10.18 11.52 7.87
C ASP A 70 -10.62 11.23 6.42
N ASP A 71 -11.70 11.85 5.95
CA ASP A 71 -12.23 11.66 4.59
C ASP A 71 -11.18 11.91 3.49
N PHE A 72 -10.32 12.92 3.68
CA PHE A 72 -9.27 13.22 2.70
C PHE A 72 -8.24 12.10 2.55
N VAL A 73 -8.08 11.25 3.58
CA VAL A 73 -7.19 10.07 3.55
C VAL A 73 -7.83 8.96 2.75
N ILE A 74 -9.15 8.79 2.89
CA ILE A 74 -9.93 7.84 2.08
C ILE A 74 -9.89 8.24 0.60
N ASP A 75 -10.04 9.53 0.30
CA ASP A 75 -10.06 10.08 -1.05
C ASP A 75 -8.71 9.99 -1.80
N LEU A 76 -7.61 9.61 -1.13
CA LEU A 76 -6.32 9.36 -1.79
C LEU A 76 -6.37 8.19 -2.78
N LEU A 77 -7.39 7.33 -2.67
CA LEU A 77 -7.54 6.13 -3.48
C LEU A 77 -8.90 6.11 -4.12
N THR A 78 -8.94 5.70 -5.39
CA THR A 78 -10.20 5.24 -5.97
C THR A 78 -10.63 3.93 -5.32
N ARG A 79 -11.95 3.68 -5.25
CA ARG A 79 -12.50 2.40 -4.76
C ARG A 79 -11.84 1.19 -5.42
N ARG A 80 -11.66 1.27 -6.75
CA ARG A 80 -11.01 0.22 -7.52
C ARG A 80 -9.56 0.00 -7.10
N GLN A 81 -8.78 1.04 -6.83
CA GLN A 81 -7.40 0.89 -6.36
C GLN A 81 -7.36 0.25 -4.96
N ALA A 82 -8.19 0.73 -4.03
CA ALA A 82 -8.24 0.20 -2.67
C ALA A 82 -8.51 -1.31 -2.67
N TRP A 83 -9.52 -1.74 -3.43
CA TRP A 83 -9.78 -3.16 -3.62
C TRP A 83 -8.66 -3.84 -4.39
N GLN A 84 -8.26 -3.38 -5.57
CA GLN A 84 -7.32 -4.07 -6.46
C GLN A 84 -6.01 -4.38 -5.75
N PHE A 85 -5.54 -3.45 -4.93
CA PHE A 85 -4.27 -3.55 -4.23
C PHE A 85 -4.41 -3.94 -2.76
N ARG A 86 -5.63 -4.19 -2.27
CA ARG A 86 -5.94 -4.63 -0.90
C ARG A 86 -5.29 -3.69 0.12
N PHE A 87 -5.63 -2.43 -0.03
CA PHE A 87 -4.94 -1.30 0.58
C PHE A 87 -5.98 -0.40 1.25
N LEU A 88 -5.95 -0.32 2.57
CA LEU A 88 -6.79 0.57 3.36
C LEU A 88 -5.92 1.71 3.92
N PRO A 89 -6.09 2.96 3.46
CA PRO A 89 -5.37 4.09 4.04
C PRO A 89 -5.98 4.42 5.40
N LEU A 90 -5.14 4.68 6.40
CA LEU A 90 -5.58 4.93 7.78
C LEU A 90 -5.39 6.38 8.19
N ARG A 91 -4.20 6.93 7.93
CA ARG A 91 -3.86 8.31 8.30
C ARG A 91 -2.59 8.75 7.60
N ILE A 92 -2.36 10.06 7.61
CA ILE A 92 -1.04 10.64 7.31
C ILE A 92 -0.36 11.02 8.63
N ASP A 93 0.90 10.65 8.81
CA ASP A 93 1.68 11.09 9.97
C ASP A 93 2.18 12.54 9.83
N SER A 94 2.77 13.09 10.90
CA SER A 94 3.29 14.46 10.91
C SER A 94 4.39 14.74 9.89
N SER A 95 4.99 13.71 9.29
CA SER A 95 6.00 13.85 8.24
C SER A 95 5.44 13.76 6.82
N GLY A 96 4.12 13.57 6.67
CA GLY A 96 3.48 13.36 5.37
C GLY A 96 3.51 11.91 4.89
N THR A 97 3.87 10.94 5.73
CA THR A 97 3.87 9.52 5.36
C THR A 97 2.48 8.92 5.52
N LEU A 98 1.95 8.30 4.45
CA LEU A 98 0.69 7.56 4.49
C LEU A 98 0.88 6.24 5.24
N ILE A 99 0.12 6.06 6.32
CA ILE A 99 0.02 4.79 7.03
C ILE A 99 -1.18 4.04 6.45
N ALA A 100 -0.96 2.79 6.04
CA ALA A 100 -1.99 1.95 5.45
C ALA A 100 -2.02 0.55 6.07
N ALA A 101 -3.19 -0.07 6.11
CA ALA A 101 -3.37 -1.47 6.48
C ALA A 101 -3.43 -2.36 5.24
N THR A 102 -2.85 -3.55 5.37
CA THR A 102 -2.98 -4.66 4.42
C THR A 102 -2.76 -6.00 5.14
N THR A 103 -3.01 -7.12 4.47
CA THR A 103 -2.71 -8.44 5.04
C THR A 103 -1.32 -8.91 4.67
N ARG A 104 -0.82 -9.92 5.40
CA ARG A 104 0.47 -10.55 5.11
C ARG A 104 0.55 -11.12 3.68
N SER A 105 -0.52 -11.75 3.20
CA SER A 105 -0.60 -12.35 1.86
C SER A 105 -0.67 -11.29 0.76
N GLN A 106 -1.23 -10.11 1.04
CA GLN A 106 -1.41 -9.05 0.05
C GLN A 106 -0.34 -7.96 0.12
N LEU A 107 0.56 -8.01 1.11
CA LEU A 107 1.60 -7.01 1.31
C LEU A 107 2.45 -6.75 0.06
N SER A 108 2.91 -7.78 -0.66
CA SER A 108 3.69 -7.59 -1.89
C SER A 108 2.94 -6.76 -2.93
N ARG A 109 1.64 -6.98 -3.05
CA ARG A 109 0.76 -6.26 -3.97
C ARG A 109 0.54 -4.81 -3.52
N ALA A 110 0.31 -4.59 -2.23
CA ALA A 110 0.18 -3.26 -1.65
C ALA A 110 1.48 -2.43 -1.77
N VAL A 111 2.62 -3.07 -1.54
CA VAL A 111 3.98 -2.51 -1.70
C VAL A 111 4.24 -2.06 -3.14
N ARG A 112 3.89 -2.90 -4.12
CA ARG A 112 3.99 -2.56 -5.53
C ARG A 112 3.17 -1.32 -5.87
N PHE A 113 1.96 -1.23 -5.34
CA PHE A 113 1.11 -0.07 -5.53
C PHE A 113 1.74 1.19 -4.93
N ALA A 114 2.21 1.12 -3.68
CA ALA A 114 2.85 2.24 -3.01
C ALA A 114 4.11 2.74 -3.72
N THR A 115 4.92 1.83 -4.27
CA THR A 115 6.18 2.20 -4.94
C THR A 115 6.00 2.72 -6.37
N ARG A 116 4.90 2.34 -7.04
CA ARG A 116 4.68 2.64 -8.46
C ARG A 116 3.56 3.64 -8.75
N VAL A 117 2.68 3.88 -7.79
CA VAL A 117 1.47 4.70 -8.02
C VAL A 117 1.35 5.85 -7.04
N LEU A 118 1.66 5.62 -5.75
CA LEU A 118 1.55 6.69 -4.76
C LEU A 118 2.64 7.74 -4.93
N ASP A 119 2.24 8.99 -4.86
CA ASP A 119 3.09 10.17 -5.02
C ASP A 119 3.76 10.62 -3.71
N ARG A 120 3.61 9.82 -2.65
CA ARG A 120 4.05 10.15 -1.29
C ARG A 120 4.64 8.93 -0.57
N PRO A 121 5.40 9.15 0.52
CA PRO A 121 5.91 8.05 1.32
C PRO A 121 4.77 7.24 1.93
N CYS A 122 4.97 5.92 2.05
CA CYS A 122 3.98 5.02 2.63
C CYS A 122 4.62 4.03 3.61
N SER A 123 3.88 3.63 4.64
CA SER A 123 4.24 2.57 5.58
C SER A 123 3.03 1.68 5.83
N PHE A 124 3.27 0.39 6.10
CA PHE A 124 2.22 -0.58 6.33
C PHE A 124 2.13 -1.04 7.79
N VAL A 125 0.89 -1.23 8.23
CA VAL A 125 0.52 -2.10 9.35
C VAL A 125 -0.11 -3.37 8.81
N LEU A 126 0.14 -4.50 9.47
CA LEU A 126 -0.47 -5.77 9.09
C LEU A 126 -1.76 -6.00 9.87
N THR A 127 -2.80 -6.41 9.15
CA THR A 127 -4.10 -6.80 9.71
C THR A 127 -4.57 -8.14 9.15
N ASP A 128 -5.68 -8.65 9.65
CA ASP A 128 -6.30 -9.88 9.17
C ASP A 128 -7.27 -9.62 7.99
N SER A 129 -7.58 -10.67 7.23
CA SER A 129 -8.37 -10.57 6.00
C SER A 129 -9.80 -10.10 6.25
N GLU A 130 -10.41 -10.53 7.35
CA GLU A 130 -11.77 -10.16 7.75
C GLU A 130 -11.85 -8.66 8.00
N PHE A 131 -10.98 -8.14 8.89
CA PHE A 131 -10.92 -6.72 9.17
C PHE A 131 -10.66 -5.87 7.92
N LEU A 132 -9.74 -6.30 7.05
CA LEU A 132 -9.46 -5.56 5.82
C LEU A 132 -10.68 -5.53 4.89
N ALA A 133 -11.39 -6.65 4.75
CA ALA A 133 -12.58 -6.72 3.92
C ALA A 133 -13.69 -5.80 4.42
N GLU A 134 -14.02 -5.90 5.71
CA GLU A 134 -15.08 -5.10 6.35
C GLU A 134 -14.86 -3.61 6.13
N ASN A 135 -13.62 -3.14 6.30
CA ASN A 135 -13.30 -1.72 6.14
C ASN A 135 -13.19 -1.30 4.66
N LEU A 136 -12.74 -2.19 3.76
CA LEU A 136 -12.80 -1.89 2.32
C LEU A 136 -14.24 -1.81 1.83
N GLU A 137 -15.15 -2.61 2.37
CA GLU A 137 -16.58 -2.53 2.07
C GLU A 137 -17.19 -1.23 2.63
N ALA A 138 -16.88 -0.89 3.88
CA ALA A 138 -17.38 0.32 4.54
C ALA A 138 -16.95 1.61 3.83
N TYR A 139 -15.66 1.77 3.51
CA TYR A 139 -15.12 3.00 2.93
C TYR A 139 -15.10 3.00 1.40
N TYR A 140 -15.01 1.83 0.77
CA TYR A 140 -14.84 1.69 -0.67
C TYR A 140 -15.85 0.72 -1.30
N ALA A 141 -17.10 0.76 -0.83
CA ALA A 141 -18.19 -0.07 -1.31
C ALA A 141 -18.19 -0.21 -2.84
N LEU A 142 -18.06 -1.45 -3.32
CA LEU A 142 -18.11 -1.83 -4.73
C LEU A 142 -19.07 -3.02 -4.84
N PRO A 143 -20.16 -2.92 -5.61
CA PRO A 143 -21.10 -4.03 -5.77
C PRO A 143 -20.38 -5.31 -6.21
N GLY A 144 -20.65 -6.43 -5.53
CA GLY A 144 -20.08 -7.74 -5.85
C GLY A 144 -18.70 -8.05 -5.26
N LEU A 145 -18.16 -7.23 -4.35
CA LEU A 145 -16.90 -7.51 -3.64
C LEU A 145 -17.10 -7.67 -2.13
N ASP A 146 -16.61 -8.78 -1.58
CA ASP A 146 -16.68 -9.13 -0.16
C ASP A 146 -15.35 -9.73 0.36
N HIS A 147 -15.36 -10.25 1.60
CA HIS A 147 -14.19 -10.83 2.24
C HIS A 147 -13.56 -12.03 1.52
N HIS A 148 -14.33 -12.82 0.76
CA HIS A 148 -13.79 -13.96 0.02
C HIS A 148 -12.84 -13.52 -1.09
N VAL A 149 -13.00 -12.30 -1.60
CA VAL A 149 -12.16 -11.74 -2.65
C VAL A 149 -10.75 -11.42 -2.12
N ILE A 150 -10.58 -11.18 -0.81
CA ILE A 150 -9.28 -10.82 -0.21
C ILE A 150 -8.28 -11.98 -0.25
N GLU A 151 -8.75 -13.22 -0.19
CA GLU A 151 -7.88 -14.40 0.01
C GLU A 151 -7.29 -15.01 -1.26
N GLY A 152 -7.86 -14.77 -2.46
CA GLY A 152 -7.35 -15.47 -3.65
C GLY A 152 -7.76 -14.99 -5.04
N GLU A 153 -8.83 -14.21 -5.19
CA GLU A 153 -9.37 -13.93 -6.54
C GLU A 153 -8.85 -12.59 -7.14
N PRO A 154 -8.39 -12.57 -8.40
CA PRO A 154 -8.21 -11.34 -9.14
C PRO A 154 -9.57 -10.65 -9.35
N LEU A 155 -9.63 -9.33 -9.13
CA LEU A 155 -10.87 -8.54 -9.29
C LEU A 155 -11.56 -8.70 -10.65
N GLN A 156 -10.81 -9.08 -11.69
CA GLN A 156 -11.36 -9.33 -13.03
C GLN A 156 -12.35 -10.52 -13.06
N GLY A 157 -12.18 -11.53 -12.19
CA GLY A 157 -13.12 -12.65 -12.07
C GLY A 157 -14.35 -12.30 -11.23
N ALA A 158 -14.16 -11.57 -10.13
CA ALA A 158 -15.24 -11.20 -9.21
C ALA A 158 -16.25 -10.21 -9.82
N LEU A 159 -15.81 -9.28 -10.69
CA LEU A 159 -16.70 -8.33 -11.35
C LEU A 159 -17.56 -8.96 -12.47
N GLN A 160 -17.17 -10.12 -13.01
CA GLN A 160 -17.97 -10.83 -14.03
C GLN A 160 -19.15 -11.60 -13.42
N ALA A 161 -19.10 -11.95 -12.14
CA ALA A 161 -20.17 -12.68 -11.45
C ALA A 161 -21.37 -11.78 -11.05
N GLY A 162 -21.23 -10.46 -11.16
CA GLY A 162 -22.28 -9.50 -10.81
C GLY A 162 -23.20 -9.09 -11.97
N ASP A 163 -22.85 -9.39 -13.22
CA ASP A 163 -23.60 -8.98 -14.41
C ASP A 163 -24.66 -10.02 -14.87
N ASP A 164 -24.69 -11.22 -14.28
CA ASP A 164 -25.67 -12.29 -14.61
C ASP A 164 -26.91 -12.33 -13.69
N ALA A 165 -27.14 -11.29 -12.89
CA ALA A 165 -28.35 -11.13 -12.08
C ALA A 165 -29.06 -9.81 -12.40
N ALA A 166 -29.60 -9.71 -13.63
CA ALA A 166 -30.57 -8.72 -14.04
C ALA A 166 -31.90 -9.41 -14.43
#